data_AF-A0A1A8EM67-F1
#
_entry.id   AF-A0A1A8EM67-F1
#
_cell.length_a   1.000
_cell.length_b   1.000
_cell.length_c   1.000
_cell.angle_alpha   90.00
_cell.angle_beta   90.00
_cell.angle_gamma   90.00
#
_symmetry.space_group_name_H-M   'P 1'
#
loop_
_entity.id
_entity.type
_entity.pdbx_description
1 polymer ?
#
loop_
_entity_poly.entity_id
_entity_poly.type
_entity_poly.pdbx_seq_one_letter_code
_entity_poly.pdbx_strand_id
1 'polypeptide(L)'
;KVKKSIPHPCFDKDERVNDVRLLKLDKAVKLTKWVSALKLNYNVKEPTAGSRCLVAGWGTTNNKAAKMSDVLMSVNVTVIDRVKCNSPDYYNFNPVITKSMICAG
;
A
#
# COMPACT_ATOMS: atom_id res chain seq x y z
N LYS A 1 -3.12 22.22 1.94
CA LYS A 1 -3.30 21.81 0.52
C LYS A 1 -2.01 21.15 0.02
N VAL A 2 -2.00 20.51 -1.13
CA VAL A 2 -0.74 20.00 -1.74
C VAL A 2 -0.09 21.13 -2.53
N LYS A 3 1.20 21.39 -2.28
CA LYS A 3 2.03 22.34 -3.05
C LYS A 3 2.68 21.68 -4.25
N LYS A 4 3.16 20.43 -4.09
CA LYS A 4 3.79 19.67 -5.16
C LYS A 4 3.48 18.19 -5.03
N SER A 5 3.17 17.55 -6.15
CA SER A 5 3.03 16.11 -6.29
C SER A 5 4.23 15.58 -7.06
N ILE A 6 4.93 14.59 -6.51
CA ILE A 6 6.18 14.06 -7.05
C ILE A 6 6.00 12.53 -7.21
N PRO A 7 5.55 12.05 -8.38
CA PRO A 7 5.50 10.61 -8.65
C PRO A 7 6.92 10.02 -8.76
N HIS A 8 7.05 8.72 -8.53
CA HIS A 8 8.30 8.03 -8.82
C HIS A 8 8.66 8.20 -10.31
N PRO A 9 9.91 8.59 -10.66
CA PRO A 9 10.29 8.87 -12.05
C PRO A 9 10.18 7.65 -12.97
N CYS A 10 10.32 6.45 -12.40
CA CYS A 10 10.20 5.17 -13.12
C CYS A 10 8.87 4.45 -12.82
N PHE A 11 7.79 5.18 -12.55
CA PHE A 11 6.46 4.56 -12.41
C PHE A 11 6.03 3.96 -13.75
N ASP A 12 5.68 2.67 -13.73
CA ASP A 12 5.10 1.97 -14.86
C ASP A 12 3.60 1.75 -14.60
N LYS A 13 2.74 2.28 -15.47
CA LYS A 13 1.29 2.19 -15.31
C LYS A 13 0.73 0.82 -15.70
N ASP A 14 1.41 0.12 -16.61
CA ASP A 14 0.92 -1.11 -17.23
C ASP A 14 1.28 -2.28 -16.31
N GLU A 15 2.54 -2.32 -15.84
CA GLU A 15 3.03 -3.30 -14.88
C GLU A 15 2.81 -2.89 -13.40
N ARG A 16 2.32 -1.67 -13.15
CA ARG A 16 2.13 -1.08 -11.81
C ARG A 16 3.40 -1.00 -10.96
N VAL A 17 4.57 -1.04 -11.59
CA VAL A 17 5.87 -1.00 -10.91
C VAL A 17 6.18 0.42 -10.43
N ASN A 18 6.76 0.52 -9.24
CA ASN A 18 7.08 1.78 -8.56
C ASN A 18 5.87 2.72 -8.35
N ASP A 19 4.70 2.16 -8.03
CA ASP A 19 3.49 2.94 -7.69
C ASP A 19 3.64 3.62 -6.32
N VAL A 20 4.45 4.68 -6.27
CA VAL A 20 4.72 5.49 -5.08
C VAL A 20 4.84 6.96 -5.46
N ARG A 21 4.39 7.84 -4.57
CA ARG A 21 4.39 9.29 -4.77
C ARG A 21 4.63 10.03 -3.47
N LEU A 22 5.40 11.11 -3.54
CA LEU A 22 5.54 12.07 -2.45
C LEU A 22 4.62 13.27 -2.68
N LEU A 23 3.88 13.67 -1.64
CA LEU A 23 3.07 14.87 -1.63
C LEU A 23 3.71 15.91 -0.70
N LYS A 24 4.22 16.99 -1.26
CA LYS A 24 4.71 18.14 -0.49
C LYS A 24 3.53 19.04 -0.15
N LEU A 25 3.23 19.19 1.13
CA LEU A 25 2.20 20.09 1.61
C LEU A 25 2.60 21.57 1.45
N ASP A 26 1.61 22.44 1.33
CA ASP A 26 1.79 23.89 1.29
C ASP A 26 2.33 24.48 2.59
N LYS A 27 1.93 23.89 3.71
CA LYS A 27 2.36 24.24 5.07
C LYS A 27 2.73 22.99 5.85
N ALA A 28 3.63 23.14 6.81
CA ALA A 28 3.97 22.07 7.73
C ALA A 28 2.74 21.70 8.57
N VAL A 29 2.56 20.40 8.82
CA VAL A 29 1.49 19.89 9.68
C VAL A 29 1.89 20.08 11.13
N LYS A 30 0.96 20.55 11.96
CA LYS A 30 1.14 20.59 13.41
C LYS A 30 0.97 19.18 13.98
N LEU A 31 2.02 18.65 14.59
CA LEU A 31 1.95 17.37 15.30
C LEU A 31 1.07 17.50 16.55
N THR A 32 0.25 16.49 16.81
CA THR A 32 -0.67 16.44 17.94
C THR A 32 -0.79 15.01 18.46
N LYS A 33 -1.59 14.78 19.51
CA LYS A 33 -1.90 13.41 19.97
C LYS A 33 -2.61 12.54 18.92
N TRP A 34 -3.19 13.14 17.88
CA TRP A 34 -3.90 12.46 16.80
C TRP A 34 -3.14 12.49 15.46
N VAL A 35 -2.04 13.23 15.38
CA VAL A 35 -1.28 13.46 14.14
C VAL A 35 0.20 13.28 14.42
N SER A 36 0.76 12.19 13.90
CA SER A 36 2.17 11.83 14.04
C SER A 36 2.77 11.44 12.69
N ALA A 37 4.09 11.55 12.58
CA ALA A 37 4.83 11.09 11.41
C ALA A 37 5.29 9.64 11.61
N LEU A 38 5.16 8.82 10.57
CA LEU A 38 5.72 7.47 10.55
C LEU A 38 7.20 7.54 10.17
N LYS A 39 8.07 6.94 10.99
CA LYS A 39 9.50 6.86 10.69
C LYS A 39 9.75 5.80 9.63
N LEU A 40 10.47 6.16 8.57
CA LEU A 40 10.98 5.22 7.59
C LEU A 40 12.35 4.72 8.04
N ASN A 41 12.57 3.40 7.97
CA ASN A 41 13.87 2.81 8.23
C ASN A 41 14.68 2.79 6.92
N TYR A 42 15.98 3.05 7.00
CA TYR A 42 16.87 2.98 5.83
C TYR A 42 17.07 1.54 5.34
N ASN A 43 17.01 0.57 6.26
CA ASN A 43 17.13 -0.86 5.96
C ASN A 43 15.81 -1.54 6.29
N VAL A 44 14.96 -1.74 5.29
CA VAL A 44 13.71 -2.51 5.42
C VAL A 44 13.94 -3.87 4.81
N LYS A 45 13.79 -4.93 5.63
CA LYS A 45 13.72 -6.30 5.12
C LYS A 45 12.32 -6.56 4.58
N GLU A 46 12.24 -7.31 3.50
CA GLU A 46 10.96 -7.83 3.02
C GLU A 46 10.31 -8.68 4.13
N PRO A 47 9.02 -8.49 4.43
CA PRO A 47 8.34 -9.30 5.44
C PRO A 47 8.24 -10.75 4.97
N THR A 48 8.44 -11.70 5.88
CA THR A 48 8.34 -13.13 5.55
C THR A 48 6.88 -13.53 5.33
N ALA A 49 6.65 -14.52 4.46
CA ALA A 49 5.33 -15.14 4.32
C ALA A 49 4.78 -15.58 5.69
N GLY A 50 3.47 -15.41 5.91
CA GLY A 50 2.83 -15.64 7.21
C GLY A 50 2.90 -14.47 8.20
N SER A 51 3.68 -13.42 7.91
CA SER A 51 3.70 -12.22 8.76
C SER A 51 2.35 -11.53 8.79
N ARG A 52 1.87 -11.14 9.97
CA ARG A 52 0.64 -10.35 10.12
C ARG A 52 0.93 -8.86 9.91
N CYS A 53 0.10 -8.22 9.10
CA CYS A 53 0.14 -6.79 8.85
C CYS A 53 -1.25 -6.17 9.10
N LEU A 54 -1.28 -4.87 9.41
CA LEU A 54 -2.52 -4.11 9.57
C LEU A 54 -2.64 -3.13 8.41
N VAL A 55 -3.80 -3.15 7.75
CA VAL A 55 -4.16 -2.16 6.71
C VAL A 55 -5.35 -1.36 7.24
N ALA A 56 -5.33 -0.05 7.06
CA ALA A 56 -6.41 0.86 7.48
C ALA A 56 -6.82 1.78 6.34
N GLY A 57 -8.11 2.10 6.25
CA GLY A 57 -8.64 3.00 5.22
C GLY A 57 -10.15 3.21 5.29
N TRP A 58 -10.65 4.06 4.40
CA TRP A 58 -12.07 4.41 4.26
C TRP A 58 -12.71 3.79 3.01
N GLY A 59 -12.11 2.74 2.43
CA GLY A 59 -12.60 2.11 1.20
C GLY A 59 -13.97 1.42 1.33
N THR A 60 -14.41 0.78 0.26
CA THR A 60 -15.61 -0.08 0.25
C THR A 60 -15.41 -1.29 1.17
N THR A 61 -16.43 -1.65 1.95
CA THR A 61 -16.35 -2.74 2.94
C THR A 61 -16.76 -4.11 2.39
N ASN A 62 -17.32 -4.16 1.19
CA ASN A 62 -17.61 -5.39 0.46
C ASN A 62 -17.76 -5.11 -1.05
N ASN A 63 -17.76 -6.16 -1.86
CA ASN A 63 -17.78 -6.09 -3.33
C ASN A 63 -19.06 -5.50 -3.95
N LYS A 64 -20.14 -5.35 -3.16
CA LYS A 64 -21.42 -4.79 -3.61
C LYS A 64 -21.69 -3.40 -3.03
N ALA A 65 -20.78 -2.86 -2.22
CA ALA A 65 -20.98 -1.58 -1.57
C ALA A 65 -20.94 -0.44 -2.60
N ALA A 66 -22.03 0.31 -2.70
CA ALA A 66 -22.11 1.50 -3.56
C ALA A 66 -21.41 2.73 -2.95
N LYS A 67 -21.03 2.67 -1.67
CA LYS A 67 -20.43 3.79 -0.92
C LYS A 67 -19.21 3.33 -0.13
N MET A 68 -18.28 4.27 0.04
CA MET A 68 -17.12 4.15 0.92
C MET A 68 -17.54 4.25 2.39
N SER A 69 -16.67 3.81 3.30
CA SER A 69 -16.91 3.93 4.74
C SER A 69 -16.76 5.37 5.20
N ASP A 70 -17.69 5.87 6.01
CA ASP A 70 -17.61 7.20 6.64
C ASP A 70 -16.67 7.20 7.87
N VAL A 71 -16.32 6.02 8.37
CA VAL A 71 -15.41 5.83 9.51
C VAL A 71 -14.15 5.07 9.08
N LEU A 72 -13.03 5.32 9.76
CA LEU A 72 -11.79 4.60 9.50
C LEU A 72 -11.96 3.14 9.90
N MET A 73 -11.74 2.22 8.97
CA MET A 73 -11.75 0.78 9.20
C MET A 73 -10.32 0.23 9.16
N SER A 74 -10.11 -0.92 9.78
CA SER A 74 -8.85 -1.65 9.68
C SER A 74 -9.06 -3.17 9.63
N VAL A 75 -8.10 -3.87 9.04
CA VAL A 75 -8.11 -5.33 8.92
C VAL A 75 -6.70 -5.89 9.08
N ASN A 76 -6.58 -7.02 9.77
CA ASN A 76 -5.35 -7.79 9.81
C ASN A 76 -5.29 -8.69 8.58
N VAL A 77 -4.19 -8.61 7.84
CA VAL A 77 -3.88 -9.43 6.67
C VAL A 77 -2.61 -10.20 6.91
N THR A 78 -2.41 -11.28 6.17
CA THR A 78 -1.22 -12.11 6.27
C THR A 78 -0.42 -12.01 4.98
N VAL A 79 0.90 -11.82 5.08
CA VAL A 79 1.78 -11.80 3.91
C VAL A 79 1.74 -13.15 3.20
N ILE A 80 1.48 -13.12 1.91
CA ILE A 80 1.45 -14.29 1.02
C ILE A 80 2.78 -14.35 0.28
N ASP A 81 3.34 -15.55 0.19
CA ASP A 81 4.57 -15.79 -0.55
C ASP A 81 4.47 -15.30 -2.02
N ARG A 82 5.51 -14.64 -2.51
CA ARG A 82 5.53 -14.04 -3.85
C ARG A 82 5.43 -15.09 -4.97
N VAL A 83 6.03 -16.27 -4.79
CA VAL A 83 5.93 -17.36 -5.78
C VAL A 83 4.49 -17.86 -5.82
N LYS A 84 3.86 -18.05 -4.66
CA LYS A 84 2.44 -18.38 -4.59
C LYS A 84 1.57 -17.31 -5.26
N CYS A 85 1.87 -16.04 -5.04
CA CYS A 85 1.09 -14.95 -5.63
C CYS A 85 1.15 -14.92 -7.17
N ASN A 86 2.27 -15.35 -7.75
CA ASN A 86 2.43 -15.47 -9.20
C ASN A 86 1.94 -16.82 -9.77
N SER A 87 1.43 -17.74 -8.94
CA SER A 87 0.97 -19.05 -9.42
C SER A 87 -0.29 -18.94 -10.29
N PRO A 88 -0.64 -20.00 -11.04
CA PRO A 88 -1.85 -20.04 -11.87
C PRO A 88 -3.17 -19.78 -11.11
N ASP A 89 -3.22 -20.09 -9.80
CA ASP A 89 -4.41 -19.92 -8.96
C ASP A 89 -4.61 -18.46 -8.50
N TYR A 90 -3.64 -17.58 -8.74
CA TYR A 90 -3.65 -16.18 -8.29
C TYR A 90 -3.45 -15.21 -9.49
N TYR A 91 -2.36 -14.46 -9.53
CA TYR A 91 -2.12 -13.48 -10.59
C TYR A 91 -1.62 -14.11 -11.90
N ASN A 92 -1.13 -15.36 -11.87
CA ASN A 92 -0.63 -16.08 -13.05
C ASN A 92 0.32 -15.24 -13.93
N PHE A 93 1.30 -14.58 -13.30
CA PHE A 93 2.25 -13.68 -13.95
C PHE A 93 1.62 -12.52 -14.75
N ASN A 94 0.35 -12.16 -14.50
CA ASN A 94 -0.35 -11.09 -15.18
C ASN A 94 -1.22 -10.25 -14.22
N PRO A 95 -0.68 -9.16 -13.64
CA PRO A 95 0.70 -8.70 -13.76
C PRO A 95 1.69 -9.57 -12.97
N VAL A 96 2.98 -9.45 -13.26
CA VAL A 96 4.02 -10.11 -12.48
C VAL A 96 4.21 -9.40 -11.14
N ILE A 97 4.05 -10.10 -10.02
CA ILE A 97 4.37 -9.57 -8.70
C ILE A 97 5.89 -9.56 -8.52
N THR A 98 6.49 -8.37 -8.67
CA THR A 98 7.94 -8.14 -8.70
C THR A 98 8.58 -8.07 -7.30
N LYS A 99 9.92 -7.91 -7.26
CA LYS A 99 10.68 -7.74 -6.00
C LYS A 99 10.37 -6.44 -5.24
N SER A 100 9.80 -5.43 -5.92
CA SER A 100 9.33 -4.19 -5.29
C SER A 100 7.88 -4.27 -4.80
N MET A 101 7.27 -5.45 -4.84
CA MET A 101 5.88 -5.71 -4.45
C MET A 101 5.82 -6.86 -3.43
N ILE A 102 4.74 -6.85 -2.64
CA ILE A 102 4.35 -7.93 -1.73
C ILE A 102 2.86 -8.21 -1.89
N CYS A 103 2.43 -9.41 -1.51
CA CYS A 103 1.02 -9.78 -1.44
C CYS A 103 0.59 -9.97 0.01
N ALA A 104 -0.64 -9.60 0.34
CA ALA A 104 -1.24 -9.89 1.63
C ALA A 104 -2.76 -10.03 1.52
N GLY A 105 -3.33 -10.93 2.32
CA GLY A 105 -4.77 -11.19 2.40
C GLY A 105 -5.14 -12.16 3.50
#